data_AF-A0A917DSE7-F1
#
_entry.id   AF-A0A917DSE7-F1
#
_cell.length_a   1.000
_cell.length_b   1.000
_cell.length_c   1.000
_cell.angle_alpha   90.00
_cell.angle_beta   90.00
_cell.angle_gamma   90.00
#
_symmetry.space_group_name_H-M   'P 1'
#
loop_
_entity.id
_entity.type
_entity.pdbx_description
1 polymer ?
#
loop_
_entity_poly.entity_id
_entity_poly.type
_entity_poly.pdbx_seq_one_letter_code
_entity_poly.pdbx_strand_id
1 'polypeptide(L)'
;MAGVVPTPTGSAPEAAVSRTAAHTRDERFRAFLPSRPWQWLLVPFCAVMALAVAEHAAVSMQQSGPSRVTRPDAARFAVAENLVDADFQGALHRADSDLSWARNRVRNAPGQWLKQESLATAQMQRFSLTHDYAALAEAGKLLDDAHANAPAGSGPWLRQASFAMMTHDLSLAEAALDGAGAMAVPPPASDRAEMTAMRGDIALYRGDMATASARYTEAARTDPTRSFAFRGAMLSRARGDFDSAIALFARAARESASSREARARIALQIGVSENARGHGESAQEWYDAAETLFPGSPITMAHRAEALALAGDMAAGMALMEQVAQDHGWPEAMDALAMMHRFSGDRAQSLQWADRAAAIWGQRLRQAPLAAQAHAAEHELAFGDPARALALARANLAVRQDGASRLLMANALIANGRYAHARRELQLAVDAGWRSAPIYAAMSQAAALAGDKDGAANARERALAINPAIFNPETALAWFSHG
;
A
#
# COMPACT_ATOMS: atom_id res chain seq x y z
N MET A 1 42.02 -44.04 43.79
CA MET A 1 42.95 -43.46 42.81
C MET A 1 42.81 -41.94 42.95
N ALA A 2 43.47 -41.32 43.92
CA ALA A 2 44.80 -40.70 43.78
C ALA A 2 44.75 -39.67 42.64
N GLY A 3 44.52 -38.37 42.90
CA GLY A 3 45.52 -37.44 43.47
C GLY A 3 46.18 -36.71 42.28
N VAL A 4 46.45 -35.41 42.21
CA VAL A 4 47.18 -34.52 43.12
C VAL A 4 47.30 -33.17 42.37
N VAL A 5 47.20 -32.04 43.07
CA VAL A 5 47.65 -30.71 42.62
C VAL A 5 49.17 -30.61 42.82
N PRO A 6 49.92 -29.90 41.95
CA PRO A 6 50.77 -28.84 42.51
C PRO A 6 50.99 -27.62 41.58
N THR A 7 50.88 -26.41 42.15
CA THR A 7 51.87 -25.32 41.98
C THR A 7 53.03 -25.57 42.97
N PRO A 8 54.27 -24.98 42.92
CA PRO A 8 54.62 -23.60 42.49
C PRO A 8 56.10 -23.41 41.97
N THR A 9 56.56 -22.12 41.87
CA THR A 9 57.96 -21.60 41.89
C THR A 9 58.93 -22.05 40.77
N GLY A 10 59.70 -21.23 40.04
CA GLY A 10 60.43 -20.00 40.38
C GLY A 10 61.93 -20.26 40.22
N SER A 11 62.63 -19.66 39.24
CA SER A 11 64.10 -19.39 39.25
C SER A 11 64.60 -18.77 37.94
N ALA A 12 65.25 -17.61 38.05
CA ALA A 12 66.26 -17.10 37.10
C ALA A 12 67.62 -17.81 37.34
N PRO A 13 68.63 -17.71 36.44
CA PRO A 13 69.72 -16.72 36.58
C PRO A 13 70.20 -16.10 35.24
N GLU A 14 70.55 -14.81 35.19
CA GLU A 14 71.91 -14.20 35.24
C GLU A 14 72.89 -14.50 34.07
N ALA A 15 73.22 -13.44 33.31
CA ALA A 15 74.57 -12.98 32.92
C ALA A 15 74.39 -11.63 32.17
N ALA A 16 74.64 -10.45 32.77
CA ALA A 16 75.93 -9.77 33.01
C ALA A 16 76.87 -9.86 31.79
N VAL A 17 77.28 -8.75 31.15
CA VAL A 17 78.49 -7.94 31.49
C VAL A 17 78.48 -6.67 30.60
N SER A 18 78.24 -5.47 31.17
CA SER A 18 79.16 -4.35 31.47
C SER A 18 79.25 -3.21 30.41
N ARG A 19 78.74 -2.00 30.71
CA ARG A 19 79.44 -0.74 31.13
C ARG A 19 80.12 0.00 29.96
N THR A 20 79.81 1.27 29.66
CA THR A 20 80.18 2.50 30.41
C THR A 20 79.32 3.72 29.99
N ALA A 21 78.73 4.50 30.92
CA ALA A 21 79.10 5.87 31.38
C ALA A 21 78.86 7.01 30.35
N ALA A 22 78.30 8.20 30.61
CA ALA A 22 77.81 8.94 31.78
C ALA A 22 77.02 10.20 31.33
N HIS A 23 76.17 10.76 32.23
CA HIS A 23 75.70 12.18 32.35
C HIS A 23 74.94 12.84 31.15
N THR A 24 73.87 13.65 31.26
CA THR A 24 73.25 14.49 32.32
C THR A 24 71.91 15.07 31.81
N ARG A 25 70.95 15.36 32.74
CA ARG A 25 69.81 16.33 32.68
C ARG A 25 68.74 16.11 31.58
N ASP A 26 67.53 15.63 31.86
CA ASP A 26 66.43 16.16 32.70
C ASP A 26 65.87 17.51 32.21
N GLU A 27 64.98 17.47 31.21
CA GLU A 27 63.83 18.39 31.08
C GLU A 27 62.59 17.63 30.57
N ARG A 28 61.48 17.84 31.27
CA ARG A 28 60.28 17.00 31.29
C ARG A 28 59.27 17.44 30.22
N PHE A 29 58.85 16.51 29.36
CA PHE A 29 57.58 16.60 28.63
C PHE A 29 56.41 16.46 29.62
N ARG A 30 55.69 17.56 29.88
CA ARG A 30 54.39 17.51 30.55
C ARG A 30 53.33 17.03 29.55
N ALA A 31 52.91 15.77 29.67
CA ALA A 31 51.66 15.32 29.07
C ALA A 31 50.48 16.03 29.76
N PHE A 32 49.66 16.72 28.96
CA PHE A 32 48.44 17.37 29.42
C PHE A 32 47.42 16.30 29.84
N LEU A 33 47.33 16.02 31.14
CA LEU A 33 46.24 15.22 31.69
C LEU A 33 45.05 16.14 32.02
N PRO A 34 43.83 15.82 31.56
CA PRO A 34 42.63 16.61 31.88
C PRO A 34 42.34 16.58 33.39
N SER A 35 42.16 17.77 33.98
CA SER A 35 42.11 17.99 35.43
C SER A 35 40.71 17.94 36.05
N ARG A 36 39.68 17.51 35.30
CA ARG A 36 38.29 17.51 35.81
C ARG A 36 37.59 16.15 35.65
N PRO A 37 36.95 15.62 36.71
CA PRO A 37 36.41 14.25 36.74
C PRO A 37 35.27 14.00 35.73
N TRP A 38 34.55 15.03 35.28
CA TRP A 38 33.50 14.90 34.26
C TRP A 38 34.05 14.58 32.85
N GLN A 39 35.32 14.88 32.58
CA GLN A 39 35.95 14.57 31.29
C GLN A 39 36.17 13.06 31.13
N TRP A 40 36.26 12.31 32.23
CA TRP A 40 36.29 10.84 32.20
C TRP A 40 34.93 10.21 31.92
N LEU A 41 33.82 10.94 32.17
CA LEU A 41 32.46 10.48 31.84
C LEU A 41 32.11 10.72 30.35
N LEU A 42 32.79 11.65 29.69
CA LEU A 42 32.62 11.89 28.26
C LEU A 42 33.24 10.81 27.40
N VAL A 43 34.32 10.17 27.84
CA VAL A 43 34.99 9.11 27.07
C VAL A 43 34.08 7.90 26.81
N PRO A 44 33.41 7.29 27.82
CA PRO A 44 32.47 6.20 27.57
C PRO A 44 31.21 6.67 26.83
N PHE A 45 30.74 7.90 27.06
CA PHE A 45 29.59 8.46 26.33
C PHE A 45 29.90 8.65 24.84
N CYS A 46 31.07 9.21 24.51
CA CYS A 46 31.54 9.34 23.13
C CYS A 46 31.80 7.98 22.48
N ALA A 47 32.27 6.98 23.23
CA ALA A 47 32.45 5.63 22.73
C ALA A 47 31.10 4.95 22.40
N VAL A 48 30.09 5.10 23.27
CA VAL A 48 28.73 4.60 23.02
C VAL A 48 28.07 5.33 21.85
N MET A 49 28.22 6.66 21.76
CA MET A 49 27.73 7.44 20.61
C MET A 49 28.44 7.06 19.31
N ALA A 50 29.74 6.81 19.34
CA ALA A 50 30.49 6.33 18.18
C ALA A 50 30.07 4.92 17.78
N LEU A 51 29.78 4.03 18.74
CA LEU A 51 29.22 2.71 18.46
C LEU A 51 27.81 2.80 17.88
N ALA A 52 26.95 3.65 18.43
CA ALA A 52 25.58 3.86 17.93
C ALA A 52 25.58 4.49 16.52
N VAL A 53 26.50 5.44 16.26
CA VAL A 53 26.71 6.01 14.93
C VAL A 53 27.30 4.98 13.97
N ALA A 54 28.22 4.12 14.43
CA ALA A 54 28.79 3.05 13.62
C ALA A 54 27.77 1.93 13.33
N GLU A 55 26.91 1.57 14.27
CA GLU A 55 25.78 0.65 14.06
C GLU A 55 24.74 1.28 13.15
N HIS A 56 24.38 2.55 13.35
CA HIS A 56 23.47 3.26 12.46
C HIS A 56 24.05 3.41 11.05
N ALA A 57 25.35 3.67 10.92
CA ALA A 57 26.06 3.70 9.64
C ALA A 57 26.17 2.30 9.04
N ALA A 58 26.37 1.24 9.81
CA ALA A 58 26.40 -0.13 9.32
C ALA A 58 25.02 -0.60 8.85
N VAL A 59 23.95 -0.28 9.59
CA VAL A 59 22.56 -0.52 9.18
C VAL A 59 22.21 0.31 7.96
N SER A 60 22.60 1.58 7.92
CA SER A 60 22.44 2.46 6.76
C SER A 60 23.19 1.93 5.54
N MET A 61 24.45 1.50 5.68
CA MET A 61 25.27 0.94 4.58
C MET A 61 24.77 -0.44 4.13
N GLN A 62 24.20 -1.24 5.03
CA GLN A 62 23.50 -2.48 4.68
C GLN A 62 22.18 -2.20 3.96
N GLN A 63 21.59 -1.01 4.13
CA GLN A 63 20.42 -0.51 3.40
C GLN A 63 20.77 0.34 2.16
N SER A 64 22.01 0.82 1.99
CA SER A 64 22.40 1.77 0.94
C SER A 64 23.57 1.32 0.06
N GLY A 65 24.03 0.07 0.19
CA GLY A 65 24.77 -0.56 -0.90
C GLY A 65 23.83 -0.70 -2.12
N PRO A 66 24.26 -0.38 -3.35
CA PRO A 66 23.48 -0.71 -4.54
C PRO A 66 23.51 -2.24 -4.68
N SER A 67 22.66 -2.93 -3.93
CA SER A 67 22.10 -4.19 -4.40
C SER A 67 21.51 -3.81 -5.75
N ARG A 68 22.11 -4.27 -6.86
CA ARG A 68 21.44 -4.24 -8.15
C ARG A 68 20.18 -5.07 -7.95
N VAL A 69 19.10 -4.42 -7.53
CA VAL A 69 17.77 -5.00 -7.51
C VAL A 69 17.49 -5.29 -8.98
N THR A 70 17.69 -6.54 -9.37
CA THR A 70 17.45 -6.96 -10.75
C THR A 70 15.98 -6.69 -11.01
N ARG A 71 15.67 -5.70 -11.86
CA ARG A 71 14.30 -5.38 -12.20
C ARG A 71 13.66 -6.63 -12.81
N PRO A 72 12.45 -7.01 -12.35
CA PRO A 72 11.76 -8.13 -12.96
C PRO A 72 11.45 -7.80 -14.42
N ASP A 73 11.45 -8.81 -15.28
CA ASP A 73 11.16 -8.69 -16.70
C ASP A 73 9.69 -9.06 -16.93
N ALA A 74 8.92 -8.16 -17.54
CA ALA A 74 7.46 -8.32 -17.69
C ALA A 74 7.10 -9.55 -18.55
N ALA A 75 7.85 -9.81 -19.63
CA ALA A 75 7.61 -10.94 -20.51
C ALA A 75 7.84 -12.28 -19.80
N ARG A 76 8.93 -12.42 -19.07
CA ARG A 76 9.17 -13.61 -18.22
C ARG A 76 8.16 -13.72 -17.08
N PHE A 77 7.73 -12.58 -16.54
CA PHE A 77 6.71 -12.55 -15.51
C PHE A 77 5.34 -13.01 -16.02
N ALA A 78 5.03 -12.81 -17.30
CA ALA A 78 3.78 -13.27 -17.91
C ALA A 78 3.71 -14.81 -18.12
N VAL A 79 4.84 -15.52 -18.00
CA VAL A 79 4.87 -16.98 -18.14
C VAL A 79 4.31 -17.65 -16.87
N ALA A 80 3.07 -18.16 -16.96
CA ALA A 80 2.32 -18.78 -15.87
C ALA A 80 1.82 -20.18 -16.24
N GLU A 81 2.75 -21.07 -16.59
CA GLU A 81 2.46 -22.49 -16.74
C GLU A 81 1.93 -23.07 -15.42
N ASN A 82 0.87 -23.88 -15.50
CA ASN A 82 0.27 -24.60 -14.37
C ASN A 82 -0.48 -23.79 -13.30
N LEU A 83 -0.70 -22.48 -13.49
CA LEU A 83 -1.61 -21.71 -12.62
C LEU A 83 -3.07 -21.87 -13.04
N VAL A 84 -3.98 -21.94 -12.06
CA VAL A 84 -5.43 -22.01 -12.27
C VAL A 84 -5.99 -20.69 -12.79
N ASP A 85 -7.23 -20.75 -13.29
CA ASP A 85 -8.02 -19.62 -13.80
C ASP A 85 -7.50 -19.04 -15.11
N ALA A 86 -7.88 -19.66 -16.24
CA ALA A 86 -7.33 -19.29 -17.55
C ALA A 86 -7.59 -17.81 -17.94
N ASP A 87 -8.75 -17.27 -17.58
CA ASP A 87 -9.24 -15.93 -17.94
C ASP A 87 -10.33 -15.43 -16.96
N PHE A 88 -10.74 -14.17 -17.16
CA PHE A 88 -11.78 -13.51 -16.35
C PHE A 88 -13.13 -14.22 -16.41
N GLN A 89 -13.58 -14.63 -17.60
CA GLN A 89 -14.88 -15.28 -17.78
C GLN A 89 -14.95 -16.63 -17.06
N GLY A 90 -13.88 -17.42 -17.12
CA GLY A 90 -13.75 -18.66 -16.39
C GLY A 90 -13.76 -18.44 -14.87
N ALA A 91 -13.12 -17.36 -14.37
CA ALA A 91 -13.16 -17.00 -12.95
C ALA A 91 -14.56 -16.57 -12.50
N LEU A 92 -15.27 -15.79 -13.32
CA LEU A 92 -16.65 -15.40 -13.04
C LEU A 92 -17.58 -16.61 -12.99
N HIS A 93 -17.47 -17.53 -13.96
CA HIS A 93 -18.26 -18.77 -13.96
C HIS A 93 -18.00 -19.63 -12.71
N ARG A 94 -16.74 -19.74 -12.26
CA ARG A 94 -16.41 -20.43 -11.00
C ARG A 94 -17.04 -19.72 -9.80
N ALA A 95 -16.90 -18.40 -9.70
CA ALA A 95 -17.47 -17.61 -8.61
C ALA A 95 -19.01 -17.74 -8.56
N ASP A 96 -19.70 -17.74 -9.71
CA ASP A 96 -21.16 -17.94 -9.77
C ASP A 96 -21.55 -19.38 -9.38
N SER A 97 -20.74 -20.37 -9.73
CA SER A 97 -20.93 -21.76 -9.31
C SER A 97 -20.79 -21.92 -7.79
N ASP A 98 -19.74 -21.34 -7.20
CA ASP A 98 -19.50 -21.33 -5.75
C ASP A 98 -20.62 -20.61 -5.00
N LEU A 99 -21.10 -19.48 -5.54
CA LEU A 99 -22.24 -18.74 -5.00
C LEU A 99 -23.52 -19.59 -5.02
N SER A 100 -23.80 -20.28 -6.14
CA SER A 100 -24.96 -21.17 -6.27
C SER A 100 -24.91 -22.31 -5.24
N TRP A 101 -23.74 -22.93 -5.09
CA TRP A 101 -23.51 -24.00 -4.12
C TRP A 101 -23.68 -23.51 -2.67
N ALA A 102 -23.09 -22.36 -2.32
CA ALA A 102 -23.21 -21.78 -0.99
C ALA A 102 -24.67 -21.42 -0.65
N ARG A 103 -25.42 -20.87 -1.62
CA ARG A 103 -26.87 -20.61 -1.48
C ARG A 103 -27.65 -21.88 -1.17
N ASN A 104 -27.36 -22.97 -1.88
CA ASN A 104 -28.00 -24.27 -1.63
C ASN A 104 -27.72 -24.76 -0.20
N ARG A 105 -26.47 -24.65 0.27
CA ARG A 105 -26.11 -25.05 1.63
C ARG A 105 -26.85 -24.28 2.71
N VAL A 106 -26.95 -22.96 2.57
CA VAL A 106 -27.70 -22.10 3.49
C VAL A 106 -29.18 -22.47 3.48
N ARG A 107 -29.82 -22.66 2.32
CA ARG A 107 -31.22 -23.12 2.25
C ARG A 107 -31.46 -24.42 3.03
N ASN A 108 -30.50 -25.36 2.97
CA ASN A 108 -30.62 -26.65 3.65
C ASN A 108 -30.32 -26.60 5.15
N ALA A 109 -29.69 -25.54 5.67
CA ALA A 109 -29.57 -25.30 7.11
C ALA A 109 -29.37 -23.80 7.41
N PRO A 110 -30.45 -23.00 7.45
CA PRO A 110 -30.36 -21.55 7.47
C PRO A 110 -29.78 -20.98 8.77
N GLY A 111 -29.86 -21.70 9.90
CA GLY A 111 -29.30 -21.25 11.19
C GLY A 111 -27.83 -21.61 11.44
N GLN A 112 -27.12 -22.19 10.47
CA GLN A 112 -25.71 -22.56 10.65
C GLN A 112 -24.77 -21.43 10.19
N TRP A 113 -24.16 -20.73 11.14
CA TRP A 113 -23.30 -19.58 10.86
C TRP A 113 -22.15 -19.88 9.88
N LEU A 114 -21.53 -21.07 9.94
CA LEU A 114 -20.46 -21.47 9.00
C LEU A 114 -20.93 -21.50 7.53
N LYS A 115 -22.20 -21.83 7.30
CA LYS A 115 -22.78 -21.84 5.95
C LYS A 115 -23.09 -20.42 5.47
N GLN A 116 -23.56 -19.56 6.37
CA GLN A 116 -23.76 -18.14 6.09
C GLN A 116 -22.42 -17.45 5.78
N GLU A 117 -21.36 -17.75 6.55
CA GLU A 117 -19.99 -17.29 6.27
C GLU A 117 -19.48 -17.76 4.90
N SER A 118 -19.75 -19.03 4.53
CA SER A 118 -19.40 -19.55 3.21
C SER A 118 -20.11 -18.78 2.09
N LEU A 119 -21.38 -18.43 2.29
CA LEU A 119 -22.15 -17.63 1.34
C LEU A 119 -21.66 -16.18 1.26
N ALA A 120 -21.32 -15.57 2.40
CA ALA A 120 -20.69 -14.25 2.43
C ALA A 120 -19.35 -14.27 1.66
N THR A 121 -18.54 -15.30 1.86
CA THR A 121 -17.26 -15.46 1.15
C THR A 121 -17.45 -15.53 -0.37
N ALA A 122 -18.44 -16.29 -0.85
CA ALA A 122 -18.75 -16.35 -2.28
C ALA A 122 -19.23 -15.00 -2.84
N GLN A 123 -20.02 -14.25 -2.07
CA GLN A 123 -20.42 -12.89 -2.45
C GLN A 123 -19.23 -11.91 -2.50
N MET A 124 -18.31 -11.99 -1.53
CA MET A 124 -17.07 -11.20 -1.52
C MET A 124 -16.18 -11.50 -2.73
N GLN A 125 -16.06 -12.78 -3.12
CA GLN A 125 -15.31 -13.18 -4.31
C GLN A 125 -15.95 -12.62 -5.58
N ARG A 126 -17.27 -12.72 -5.70
CA ARG A 126 -18.01 -12.15 -6.84
C ARG A 126 -17.85 -10.63 -6.91
N PHE A 127 -17.91 -9.92 -5.78
CA PHE A 127 -17.60 -8.49 -5.71
C PHE A 127 -16.17 -8.19 -6.17
N SER A 128 -15.19 -8.97 -5.76
CA SER A 128 -13.77 -8.74 -6.13
C SER A 128 -13.51 -8.84 -7.65
N LEU A 129 -14.35 -9.57 -8.38
CA LEU A 129 -14.27 -9.68 -9.84
C LEU A 129 -15.13 -8.63 -10.55
N THR A 130 -16.33 -8.34 -10.02
CA THR A 130 -17.37 -7.59 -10.75
C THR A 130 -17.57 -6.16 -10.26
N HIS A 131 -17.11 -5.83 -9.06
CA HIS A 131 -17.44 -4.60 -8.34
C HIS A 131 -18.96 -4.40 -8.16
N ASP A 132 -19.72 -5.50 -8.01
CA ASP A 132 -21.15 -5.50 -7.70
C ASP A 132 -21.40 -5.18 -6.21
N TYR A 133 -21.73 -3.93 -5.92
CA TYR A 133 -21.99 -3.46 -4.55
C TYR A 133 -23.24 -4.10 -3.92
N ALA A 134 -24.14 -4.71 -4.70
CA ALA A 134 -25.24 -5.49 -4.12
C ALA A 134 -24.71 -6.78 -3.49
N ALA A 135 -23.75 -7.46 -4.15
CA ALA A 135 -23.07 -8.62 -3.57
C ALA A 135 -22.29 -8.24 -2.30
N LEU A 136 -21.61 -7.09 -2.31
CA LEU A 136 -20.92 -6.56 -1.13
C LEU A 136 -21.89 -6.31 0.04
N ALA A 137 -23.00 -5.61 -0.21
CA ALA A 137 -23.99 -5.32 0.83
C ALA A 137 -24.64 -6.61 1.39
N GLU A 138 -24.88 -7.60 0.53
CA GLU A 138 -25.39 -8.91 0.95
C GLU A 138 -24.36 -9.68 1.79
N ALA A 139 -23.08 -9.63 1.44
CA ALA A 139 -22.02 -10.26 2.23
C ALA A 139 -21.97 -9.69 3.66
N GLY A 140 -22.15 -8.39 3.83
CA GLY A 140 -22.21 -7.74 5.15
C GLY A 140 -23.35 -8.29 6.00
N LYS A 141 -24.58 -8.32 5.45
CA LYS A 141 -25.76 -8.88 6.15
C LYS A 141 -25.55 -10.33 6.56
N LEU A 142 -24.99 -11.14 5.66
CA LEU A 142 -24.71 -12.55 5.94
C LEU A 142 -23.68 -12.73 7.06
N LEU A 143 -22.70 -11.83 7.16
CA LEU A 143 -21.71 -11.87 8.24
C LEU A 143 -22.31 -11.40 9.57
N ASP A 144 -23.17 -10.39 9.55
CA ASP A 144 -23.92 -9.96 10.75
C ASP A 144 -24.81 -11.09 11.27
N ASP A 145 -25.56 -11.75 10.38
CA ASP A 145 -26.39 -12.91 10.71
C ASP A 145 -25.53 -14.07 11.21
N ALA A 146 -24.40 -14.36 10.56
CA ALA A 146 -23.50 -15.43 10.97
C ALA A 146 -22.92 -15.15 12.35
N HIS A 147 -22.56 -13.91 12.62
CA HIS A 147 -22.06 -13.49 13.92
C HIS A 147 -23.14 -13.65 15.01
N ALA A 148 -24.36 -13.17 14.76
CA ALA A 148 -25.48 -13.28 15.71
C ALA A 148 -25.88 -14.74 16.02
N ASN A 149 -25.74 -15.64 15.04
CA ASN A 149 -26.08 -17.06 15.19
C ASN A 149 -24.91 -17.91 15.71
N ALA A 150 -23.71 -17.35 15.87
CA ALA A 150 -22.55 -18.09 16.34
C ALA A 150 -22.63 -18.37 17.85
N PRO A 151 -22.25 -19.57 18.33
CA PRO A 151 -22.07 -19.82 19.75
C PRO A 151 -21.04 -18.86 20.36
N ALA A 152 -21.20 -18.54 21.65
CA ALA A 152 -20.25 -17.70 22.38
C ALA A 152 -18.81 -18.23 22.25
N GLY A 153 -17.86 -17.35 21.97
CA GLY A 153 -16.46 -17.70 21.73
C GLY A 153 -16.17 -18.31 20.35
N SER A 154 -17.14 -18.29 19.42
CA SER A 154 -17.00 -18.68 18.01
C SER A 154 -17.49 -17.55 17.08
N GLY A 155 -17.40 -17.75 15.77
CA GLY A 155 -18.00 -16.87 14.77
C GLY A 155 -17.06 -16.56 13.61
N PRO A 156 -17.56 -15.83 12.60
CA PRO A 156 -16.85 -15.57 11.35
C PRO A 156 -15.85 -14.41 11.47
N TRP A 157 -15.17 -14.25 12.61
CA TRP A 157 -14.41 -13.05 12.95
C TRP A 157 -13.35 -12.67 11.91
N LEU A 158 -12.54 -13.63 11.46
CA LEU A 158 -11.51 -13.35 10.43
C LEU A 158 -12.12 -13.01 9.08
N ARG A 159 -13.28 -13.58 8.75
CA ARG A 159 -14.00 -13.25 7.52
C ARG A 159 -14.64 -11.86 7.61
N GLN A 160 -15.18 -11.50 8.77
CA GLN A 160 -15.71 -10.19 9.07
C GLN A 160 -14.60 -9.13 9.05
N ALA A 161 -13.41 -9.41 9.58
CA ALA A 161 -12.25 -8.54 9.43
C ALA A 161 -11.89 -8.35 7.96
N SER A 162 -11.88 -9.43 7.16
CA SER A 162 -11.61 -9.36 5.72
C SER A 162 -12.64 -8.50 4.97
N PHE A 163 -13.94 -8.64 5.29
CA PHE A 163 -15.02 -7.80 4.75
C PHE A 163 -14.86 -6.33 5.15
N ALA A 164 -14.54 -6.08 6.41
CA ALA A 164 -14.31 -4.74 6.93
C ALA A 164 -13.12 -4.05 6.24
N MET A 165 -12.03 -4.77 6.00
CA MET A 165 -10.89 -4.26 5.21
C MET A 165 -11.29 -3.93 3.77
N MET A 166 -12.11 -4.78 3.13
CA MET A 166 -12.60 -4.59 1.76
C MET A 166 -13.56 -3.39 1.63
N THR A 167 -14.31 -3.09 2.68
CA THR A 167 -15.23 -1.93 2.75
C THR A 167 -14.58 -0.68 3.34
N HIS A 168 -13.31 -0.78 3.75
CA HIS A 168 -12.58 0.25 4.49
C HIS A 168 -13.21 0.64 5.84
N ASP A 169 -14.02 -0.24 6.44
CA ASP A 169 -14.53 -0.07 7.80
C ASP A 169 -13.45 -0.48 8.81
N LEU A 170 -12.54 0.45 9.12
CA LEU A 170 -11.42 0.17 10.02
C LEU A 170 -11.87 -0.15 11.45
N SER A 171 -12.98 0.43 11.91
CA SER A 171 -13.51 0.18 13.25
C SER A 171 -14.09 -1.23 13.36
N LEU A 172 -14.86 -1.66 12.36
CA LEU A 172 -15.35 -3.04 12.27
C LEU A 172 -14.19 -4.03 12.15
N ALA A 173 -13.14 -3.68 11.39
CA ALA A 173 -11.97 -4.55 11.23
C ALA A 173 -11.25 -4.75 12.57
N GLU A 174 -11.02 -3.68 13.35
CA GLU A 174 -10.42 -3.78 14.68
C GLU A 174 -11.26 -4.63 15.63
N ALA A 175 -12.57 -4.37 15.70
CA ALA A 175 -13.48 -5.14 16.54
C ALA A 175 -13.49 -6.63 16.17
N ALA A 176 -13.49 -6.95 14.87
CA ALA A 176 -13.44 -8.32 14.39
C ALA A 176 -12.10 -9.01 14.70
N LEU A 177 -10.97 -8.30 14.61
CA LEU A 177 -9.65 -8.82 14.99
C LEU A 177 -9.52 -9.03 16.51
N ASP A 178 -10.11 -8.16 17.33
CA ASP A 178 -10.18 -8.35 18.77
C ASP A 178 -11.05 -9.58 19.11
N GLY A 179 -12.22 -9.71 18.46
CA GLY A 179 -13.10 -10.88 18.59
C GLY A 179 -12.43 -12.19 18.20
N ALA A 180 -11.68 -12.20 17.09
CA ALA A 180 -10.88 -13.36 16.66
C ALA A 180 -9.83 -13.76 17.72
N GLY A 181 -9.20 -12.77 18.38
CA GLY A 181 -8.23 -13.01 19.46
C GLY A 181 -8.85 -13.57 20.73
N ALA A 182 -10.15 -13.32 20.95
CA ALA A 182 -10.91 -13.76 22.11
C ALA A 182 -11.70 -15.07 21.89
N MET A 183 -11.51 -15.74 20.75
CA MET A 183 -12.15 -17.03 20.48
C MET A 183 -11.75 -18.10 21.50
N ALA A 184 -12.68 -19.02 21.78
CA ALA A 184 -12.45 -20.12 22.72
C ALA A 184 -11.31 -21.05 22.28
N VAL A 185 -11.14 -21.22 20.96
CA VAL A 185 -10.00 -21.89 20.36
C VAL A 185 -9.04 -20.81 19.84
N PRO A 186 -7.81 -20.71 20.40
CA PRO A 186 -6.84 -19.73 19.92
C PRO A 186 -6.53 -19.92 18.43
N PRO A 187 -6.46 -18.82 17.64
CA PRO A 187 -6.13 -18.93 16.22
C PRO A 187 -4.73 -19.57 16.03
N PRO A 188 -4.53 -20.38 14.97
CA PRO A 188 -3.22 -20.93 14.63
C PRO A 188 -2.21 -19.82 14.30
N ALA A 189 -0.92 -20.15 14.24
CA ALA A 189 0.14 -19.16 14.01
C ALA A 189 -0.05 -18.37 12.70
N SER A 190 -0.51 -19.06 11.63
CA SER A 190 -0.83 -18.44 10.34
C SER A 190 -1.89 -17.34 10.47
N ASP A 191 -2.95 -17.60 11.25
CA ASP A 191 -4.06 -16.68 11.42
C ASP A 191 -3.65 -15.53 12.33
N ARG A 192 -2.89 -15.79 13.39
CA ARG A 192 -2.31 -14.73 14.23
C ARG A 192 -1.39 -13.81 13.44
N ALA A 193 -0.57 -14.38 12.54
CA ALA A 193 0.29 -13.60 11.66
C ALA A 193 -0.53 -12.73 10.70
N GLU A 194 -1.58 -13.28 10.10
CA GLU A 194 -2.50 -12.52 9.24
C GLU A 194 -3.24 -11.43 10.02
N MET A 195 -3.74 -11.71 11.23
CA MET A 195 -4.36 -10.71 12.10
C MET A 195 -3.40 -9.56 12.41
N THR A 196 -2.14 -9.86 12.76
CA THR A 196 -1.10 -8.86 12.97
C THR A 196 -0.84 -8.04 11.71
N ALA A 197 -0.82 -8.68 10.53
CA ALA A 197 -0.68 -7.99 9.26
C ALA A 197 -1.87 -7.07 8.95
N MET A 198 -3.11 -7.50 9.20
CA MET A 198 -4.29 -6.64 9.05
C MET A 198 -4.26 -5.43 9.99
N ARG A 199 -3.74 -5.57 11.21
CA ARG A 199 -3.48 -4.40 12.09
C ARG A 199 -2.43 -3.47 11.50
N GLY A 200 -1.45 -4.00 10.77
CA GLY A 200 -0.51 -3.21 9.97
C GLY A 200 -1.21 -2.47 8.83
N ASP A 201 -2.15 -3.10 8.14
CA ASP A 201 -2.95 -2.48 7.08
C ASP A 201 -3.82 -1.34 7.65
N ILE A 202 -4.46 -1.54 8.80
CA ILE A 202 -5.22 -0.50 9.53
C ILE A 202 -4.30 0.68 9.89
N ALA A 203 -3.10 0.40 10.41
CA ALA A 203 -2.12 1.44 10.72
C ALA A 203 -1.72 2.23 9.46
N LEU A 204 -1.48 1.54 8.34
CA LEU A 204 -1.19 2.17 7.05
C LEU A 204 -2.35 3.07 6.58
N TYR A 205 -3.60 2.59 6.66
CA TYR A 205 -4.79 3.40 6.32
C TYR A 205 -5.00 4.58 7.25
N ARG A 206 -4.44 4.56 8.47
CA ARG A 206 -4.41 5.71 9.39
C ARG A 206 -3.20 6.63 9.18
N GLY A 207 -2.35 6.34 8.20
CA GLY A 207 -1.12 7.08 7.96
C GLY A 207 0.03 6.74 8.93
N ASP A 208 -0.14 5.77 9.83
CA ASP A 208 0.92 5.31 10.73
C ASP A 208 1.79 4.24 10.03
N MET A 209 2.65 4.72 9.13
CA MET A 209 3.57 3.88 8.36
C MET A 209 4.62 3.17 9.23
N ALA A 210 4.95 3.72 10.41
CA ALA A 210 5.93 3.13 11.32
C ALA A 210 5.34 1.89 11.99
N THR A 211 4.12 2.01 12.54
CA THR A 211 3.39 0.87 13.10
C THR A 211 3.08 -0.16 12.03
N ALA A 212 2.66 0.25 10.83
CA ALA A 212 2.44 -0.67 9.71
C ALA A 212 3.68 -1.54 9.43
N SER A 213 4.85 -0.90 9.32
CA SER A 213 6.13 -1.59 9.13
C SER A 213 6.43 -2.59 10.26
N ALA A 214 6.27 -2.16 11.51
CA ALA A 214 6.55 -3.01 12.67
C ALA A 214 5.64 -4.24 12.71
N ARG A 215 4.34 -4.06 12.39
CA ARG A 215 3.35 -5.13 12.33
C ARG A 215 3.63 -6.12 11.21
N TYR A 216 4.02 -5.67 10.02
CA TYR A 216 4.42 -6.59 8.95
C TYR A 216 5.65 -7.41 9.31
N THR A 217 6.65 -6.79 9.96
CA THR A 217 7.82 -7.51 10.48
C THR A 217 7.44 -8.52 11.58
N GLU A 218 6.50 -8.17 12.45
CA GLU A 218 5.98 -9.05 13.49
C GLU A 218 5.20 -10.24 12.90
N ALA A 219 4.35 -10.00 11.90
CA ALA A 219 3.62 -11.04 11.19
C ALA A 219 4.58 -12.04 10.53
N ALA A 220 5.60 -11.55 9.83
CA ALA A 220 6.63 -12.39 9.18
C ALA A 220 7.45 -13.21 10.20
N ARG A 221 7.66 -12.70 11.42
CA ARG A 221 8.27 -13.48 12.51
C ARG A 221 7.33 -14.54 13.07
N THR A 222 6.03 -14.26 13.10
CA THR A 222 4.99 -15.17 13.64
C THR A 222 4.76 -16.36 12.73
N ASP A 223 4.75 -16.13 11.41
CA ASP A 223 4.69 -17.18 10.40
C ASP A 223 5.70 -16.91 9.27
N PRO A 224 6.92 -17.49 9.37
CA PRO A 224 7.96 -17.31 8.35
C PRO A 224 7.65 -17.99 7.02
N THR A 225 6.65 -18.89 6.97
CA THR A 225 6.29 -19.62 5.74
C THR A 225 5.29 -18.85 4.87
N ARG A 226 4.58 -17.89 5.46
CA ARG A 226 3.63 -17.03 4.77
C ARG A 226 4.32 -15.78 4.23
N SER A 227 3.99 -15.41 2.99
CA SER A 227 4.49 -14.17 2.40
C SER A 227 3.70 -12.97 2.89
N PHE A 228 4.41 -11.93 3.34
CA PHE A 228 3.88 -10.59 3.57
C PHE A 228 4.47 -9.56 2.59
N ALA A 229 5.10 -10.04 1.51
CA ALA A 229 5.83 -9.20 0.56
C ALA A 229 4.91 -8.21 -0.17
N PHE A 230 3.66 -8.58 -0.46
CA PHE A 230 2.68 -7.68 -1.09
C PHE A 230 2.40 -6.44 -0.22
N ARG A 231 2.19 -6.64 1.08
CA ARG A 231 1.97 -5.53 2.04
C ARG A 231 3.21 -4.66 2.20
N GLY A 232 4.39 -5.28 2.26
CA GLY A 232 5.66 -4.58 2.22
C GLY A 232 5.80 -3.72 0.95
N ALA A 233 5.43 -4.25 -0.21
CA ALA A 233 5.48 -3.54 -1.48
C ALA A 233 4.57 -2.29 -1.48
N MET A 234 3.34 -2.42 -0.98
CA MET A 234 2.41 -1.30 -0.83
C MET A 234 2.97 -0.21 0.08
N LEU A 235 3.58 -0.58 1.21
CA LEU A 235 4.24 0.36 2.11
C LEU A 235 5.44 1.05 1.46
N SER A 236 6.30 0.31 0.75
CA SER A 236 7.42 0.88 0.00
C SER A 236 6.94 1.86 -1.07
N ARG A 237 5.89 1.53 -1.83
CA ARG A 237 5.29 2.43 -2.82
C ARG A 237 4.76 3.71 -2.18
N ALA A 238 4.05 3.60 -1.06
CA ALA A 238 3.55 4.77 -0.31
C ALA A 238 4.66 5.70 0.18
N ARG A 239 5.85 5.16 0.45
CA ARG A 239 7.07 5.91 0.81
C ARG A 239 7.86 6.43 -0.39
N GLY A 240 7.37 6.20 -1.61
CA GLY A 240 8.05 6.56 -2.86
C GLY A 240 9.27 5.70 -3.19
N ASP A 241 9.47 4.58 -2.48
CA ASP A 241 10.54 3.61 -2.75
C ASP A 241 10.05 2.58 -3.79
N PHE A 242 9.94 3.05 -5.04
CA PHE A 242 9.35 2.29 -6.13
C PHE A 242 10.18 1.06 -6.51
N ASP A 243 11.52 1.14 -6.51
CA ASP A 243 12.36 -0.01 -6.85
C ASP A 243 12.21 -1.14 -5.81
N SER A 244 12.17 -0.82 -4.52
CA SER A 244 11.86 -1.83 -3.48
C SER A 244 10.43 -2.35 -3.59
N ALA A 245 9.46 -1.49 -3.88
CA ALA A 245 8.08 -1.90 -4.08
C ALA A 245 7.95 -2.94 -5.20
N ILE A 246 8.55 -2.68 -6.36
CA ILE A 246 8.55 -3.57 -7.52
C ILE A 246 9.23 -4.90 -7.19
N ALA A 247 10.36 -4.88 -6.48
CA ALA A 247 11.05 -6.10 -6.05
C ALA A 247 10.20 -6.95 -5.09
N LEU A 248 9.51 -6.30 -4.16
CA LEU A 248 8.62 -6.94 -3.20
C LEU A 248 7.35 -7.49 -3.86
N PHE A 249 6.78 -6.79 -4.83
CA PHE A 249 5.69 -7.32 -5.66
C PHE A 249 6.13 -8.58 -6.42
N ALA A 250 7.28 -8.52 -7.09
CA ALA A 250 7.81 -9.69 -7.80
C ALA A 250 8.10 -10.87 -6.87
N ARG A 251 8.53 -10.60 -5.63
CA ARG A 251 8.69 -11.61 -4.58
C ARG A 251 7.33 -12.20 -4.16
N ALA A 252 6.32 -11.36 -3.92
CA ALA A 252 4.98 -11.80 -3.57
C ALA A 252 4.39 -12.74 -4.62
N ALA A 253 4.64 -12.47 -5.90
CA ALA A 253 4.20 -13.35 -6.98
C ALA A 253 4.82 -14.74 -6.91
N ARG A 254 6.12 -14.84 -6.58
CA ARG A 254 6.81 -16.13 -6.45
C ARG A 254 6.38 -16.90 -5.21
N GLU A 255 6.07 -16.20 -4.12
CA GLU A 255 5.81 -16.83 -2.82
C GLU A 255 4.32 -17.12 -2.56
N SER A 256 3.40 -16.40 -3.20
CA SER A 256 1.98 -16.41 -2.81
C SER A 256 0.96 -16.36 -3.94
N ALA A 257 1.34 -16.03 -5.18
CA ALA A 257 0.37 -16.00 -6.28
C ALA A 257 0.05 -17.42 -6.76
N SER A 258 -1.06 -17.97 -6.26
CA SER A 258 -1.52 -19.33 -6.56
C SER A 258 -2.42 -19.45 -7.79
N SER A 259 -2.83 -18.32 -8.39
CA SER A 259 -3.65 -18.28 -9.61
C SER A 259 -3.10 -17.27 -10.61
N ARG A 260 -3.53 -17.41 -11.88
CA ARG A 260 -3.21 -16.43 -12.92
C ARG A 260 -3.78 -15.05 -12.60
N GLU A 261 -4.99 -14.99 -12.03
CA GLU A 261 -5.60 -13.75 -11.52
C GLU A 261 -4.69 -13.08 -10.49
N ALA A 262 -4.25 -13.81 -9.45
CA ALA A 262 -3.40 -13.26 -8.40
C ALA A 262 -2.08 -12.71 -8.96
N ARG A 263 -1.48 -13.42 -9.94
CA ARG A 263 -0.26 -12.98 -10.60
C ARG A 263 -0.49 -11.76 -11.50
N ALA A 264 -1.61 -11.71 -12.23
CA ALA A 264 -1.99 -10.57 -13.05
C ALA A 264 -2.22 -9.32 -12.20
N ARG A 265 -2.87 -9.45 -11.04
CA ARG A 265 -3.06 -8.35 -10.07
C ARG A 265 -1.72 -7.81 -9.56
N ILE A 266 -0.72 -8.66 -9.36
CA ILE A 266 0.62 -8.22 -8.99
C ILE A 266 1.31 -7.50 -10.15
N ALA A 267 1.22 -8.02 -11.37
CA ALA A 267 1.73 -7.32 -12.57
C ALA A 267 1.12 -5.92 -12.70
N LEU A 268 -0.19 -5.80 -12.47
CA LEU A 268 -0.90 -4.52 -12.45
C LEU A 268 -0.31 -3.55 -11.41
N GLN A 269 -0.04 -4.01 -10.18
CA GLN A 269 0.56 -3.15 -9.15
C GLN A 269 1.99 -2.72 -9.48
N ILE A 270 2.76 -3.54 -10.21
CA ILE A 270 4.06 -3.14 -10.73
C ILE A 270 3.88 -2.05 -11.80
N GLY A 271 2.95 -2.22 -12.74
CA GLY A 271 2.64 -1.21 -13.75
C GLY A 271 2.19 0.13 -13.14
N VAL A 272 1.34 0.09 -12.12
CA VAL A 272 0.93 1.29 -11.36
C VAL A 272 2.13 1.96 -10.69
N SER A 273 3.08 1.18 -10.17
CA SER A 273 4.31 1.71 -9.56
C SER A 273 5.22 2.39 -10.59
N GLU A 274 5.34 1.83 -11.81
CA GLU A 274 6.08 2.45 -12.91
C GLU A 274 5.41 3.74 -13.39
N ASN A 275 4.09 3.73 -13.55
CA ASN A 275 3.34 4.92 -13.97
C ASN A 275 3.43 6.05 -12.93
N ALA A 276 3.34 5.72 -11.63
CA ALA A 276 3.43 6.71 -10.55
C ALA A 276 4.74 7.51 -10.56
N ARG A 277 5.83 6.93 -11.08
CA ARG A 277 7.14 7.58 -11.26
C ARG A 277 7.42 8.07 -12.69
N GLY A 278 6.39 8.10 -13.54
CA GLY A 278 6.48 8.65 -14.90
C GLY A 278 7.08 7.70 -15.95
N HIS A 279 7.19 6.40 -15.66
CA HIS A 279 7.68 5.40 -16.61
C HIS A 279 6.52 4.74 -17.38
N GLY A 280 5.82 5.53 -18.20
CA GLY A 280 4.61 5.10 -18.91
C GLY A 280 4.83 3.88 -19.84
N GLU A 281 5.94 3.83 -20.56
CA GLU A 281 6.27 2.68 -21.43
C GLU A 281 6.43 1.38 -20.64
N SER A 282 7.14 1.42 -19.51
CA SER A 282 7.27 0.25 -18.64
C SER A 282 5.93 -0.13 -18.00
N ALA A 283 5.13 0.86 -17.61
CA ALA A 283 3.78 0.60 -17.10
C ALA A 283 2.93 -0.17 -18.12
N GLN A 284 2.96 0.24 -19.39
CA GLN A 284 2.28 -0.44 -20.49
C GLN A 284 2.71 -1.91 -20.62
N GLU A 285 4.02 -2.20 -20.58
CA GLU A 285 4.53 -3.59 -20.64
C GLU A 285 3.97 -4.45 -19.50
N TRP A 286 3.86 -3.89 -18.29
CA TRP A 286 3.30 -4.59 -17.13
C TRP A 286 1.79 -4.78 -17.22
N TYR A 287 1.07 -3.82 -17.80
CA TYR A 287 -0.36 -3.97 -18.06
C TYR A 287 -0.63 -5.01 -19.15
N ASP A 288 0.18 -5.07 -20.20
CA ASP A 288 0.10 -6.11 -21.23
C ASP A 288 0.50 -7.49 -20.68
N ALA A 289 1.45 -7.56 -19.75
CA ALA A 289 1.76 -8.80 -19.02
C ALA A 289 0.58 -9.25 -18.14
N ALA A 290 -0.10 -8.32 -17.46
CA ALA A 290 -1.30 -8.63 -16.68
C ALA A 290 -2.44 -9.15 -17.58
N GLU A 291 -2.63 -8.57 -18.77
CA GLU A 291 -3.62 -9.02 -19.75
C GLU A 291 -3.28 -10.41 -20.28
N THR A 292 -2.01 -10.67 -20.56
CA THR A 292 -1.54 -12.00 -20.99
C THR A 292 -1.78 -13.07 -19.91
N LEU A 293 -1.56 -12.71 -18.65
CA LEU A 293 -1.77 -13.61 -17.51
C LEU A 293 -3.24 -13.94 -17.31
N PHE A 294 -4.11 -12.93 -17.37
CA PHE A 294 -5.53 -13.06 -17.04
C PHE A 294 -6.40 -12.21 -17.98
N PRO A 295 -6.66 -12.72 -19.20
CA PRO A 295 -7.34 -11.96 -20.24
C PRO A 295 -8.78 -11.56 -19.88
N GLY A 296 -9.21 -10.40 -20.38
CA GLY A 296 -10.57 -9.89 -20.23
C GLY A 296 -10.90 -9.34 -18.84
N SER A 297 -9.88 -9.09 -18.02
CA SER A 297 -10.02 -8.44 -16.72
C SER A 297 -10.37 -6.96 -16.90
N PRO A 298 -11.53 -6.47 -16.42
CA PRO A 298 -11.97 -5.11 -16.73
C PRO A 298 -11.05 -4.04 -16.12
N ILE A 299 -10.45 -4.32 -14.95
CA ILE A 299 -9.47 -3.44 -14.32
C ILE A 299 -8.17 -3.38 -15.12
N THR A 300 -7.72 -4.51 -15.68
CA THR A 300 -6.53 -4.56 -16.54
C THR A 300 -6.78 -3.78 -17.82
N MET A 301 -7.94 -3.99 -18.46
CA MET A 301 -8.37 -3.26 -19.64
C MET A 301 -8.44 -1.75 -19.38
N ALA A 302 -8.97 -1.32 -18.23
CA ALA A 302 -9.04 0.10 -17.86
C ALA A 302 -7.64 0.74 -17.70
N HIS A 303 -6.70 0.07 -17.04
CA HIS A 303 -5.32 0.57 -16.94
C HIS A 303 -4.62 0.62 -18.31
N ARG A 304 -4.85 -0.36 -19.19
CA ARG A 304 -4.34 -0.34 -20.57
C ARG A 304 -4.94 0.80 -21.38
N ALA A 305 -6.24 1.05 -21.23
CA ALA A 305 -6.92 2.16 -21.90
C ALA A 305 -6.35 3.53 -21.49
N GLU A 306 -6.12 3.73 -20.19
CA GLU A 306 -5.46 4.92 -19.66
C GLU A 306 -4.03 5.08 -20.20
N ALA A 307 -3.24 4.00 -20.21
CA ALA A 307 -1.88 4.04 -20.69
C ALA A 307 -1.78 4.32 -22.20
N LEU A 308 -2.70 3.79 -23.02
CA LEU A 308 -2.83 4.14 -24.44
C LEU A 308 -3.12 5.63 -24.62
N ALA A 309 -4.07 6.18 -23.86
CA ALA A 309 -4.41 7.60 -23.92
C ALA A 309 -3.23 8.50 -23.49
N LEU A 310 -2.51 8.12 -22.42
CA LEU A 310 -1.30 8.82 -21.96
C LEU A 310 -0.14 8.74 -22.97
N ALA A 311 -0.06 7.65 -23.74
CA ALA A 311 0.90 7.49 -24.83
C ALA A 311 0.50 8.25 -26.13
N GLY A 312 -0.65 8.93 -26.13
CA GLY A 312 -1.15 9.73 -27.24
C GLY A 312 -2.13 9.00 -28.17
N ASP A 313 -2.38 7.70 -27.96
CA ASP A 313 -3.42 6.96 -28.69
C ASP A 313 -4.77 7.05 -27.97
N MET A 314 -5.30 8.29 -27.93
CA MET A 314 -6.58 8.61 -27.29
C MET A 314 -7.73 7.80 -27.88
N ALA A 315 -7.72 7.57 -29.20
CA ALA A 315 -8.80 6.85 -29.87
C ALA A 315 -8.86 5.38 -29.42
N ALA A 316 -7.72 4.68 -29.36
CA ALA A 316 -7.68 3.32 -28.85
C ALA A 316 -7.99 3.26 -27.35
N GLY A 317 -7.48 4.23 -26.57
CA GLY A 317 -7.77 4.33 -25.14
C GLY A 317 -9.26 4.50 -24.86
N MET A 318 -9.93 5.42 -25.55
CA MET A 318 -11.37 5.64 -25.41
C MET A 318 -12.19 4.42 -25.83
N ALA A 319 -11.85 3.77 -26.94
CA ALA A 319 -12.57 2.58 -27.41
C ALA A 319 -12.49 1.44 -26.38
N LEU A 320 -11.31 1.21 -25.80
CA LEU A 320 -11.14 0.19 -24.77
C LEU A 320 -11.83 0.57 -23.46
N MET A 321 -11.77 1.84 -23.04
CA MET A 321 -12.47 2.31 -21.84
C MET A 321 -14.00 2.24 -21.99
N GLU A 322 -14.51 2.57 -23.18
CA GLU A 322 -15.93 2.44 -23.51
C GLU A 322 -16.39 0.99 -23.46
N GLN A 323 -15.59 0.05 -23.96
CA GLN A 323 -15.88 -1.37 -23.80
C GLN A 323 -16.02 -1.74 -22.32
N VAL A 324 -15.09 -1.32 -21.46
CA VAL A 324 -15.17 -1.60 -20.02
C VAL A 324 -16.44 -0.99 -19.40
N ALA A 325 -16.74 0.26 -19.73
CA ALA A 325 -17.91 0.97 -19.22
C ALA A 325 -19.23 0.31 -19.64
N GLN A 326 -19.33 -0.18 -20.89
CA GLN A 326 -20.53 -0.81 -21.44
C GLN A 326 -20.70 -2.25 -20.94
N ASP A 327 -19.66 -3.07 -21.00
CA ASP A 327 -19.75 -4.51 -20.70
C ASP A 327 -19.89 -4.79 -19.20
N HIS A 328 -19.30 -3.93 -18.36
CA HIS A 328 -19.24 -4.15 -16.91
C HIS A 328 -20.00 -3.11 -16.08
N GLY A 329 -20.41 -1.99 -16.67
CA GLY A 329 -21.15 -0.95 -15.95
C GLY A 329 -20.35 -0.28 -14.83
N TRP A 330 -19.02 -0.21 -14.96
CA TRP A 330 -18.15 0.37 -13.93
C TRP A 330 -18.15 1.90 -13.99
N PRO A 331 -18.64 2.61 -12.96
CA PRO A 331 -18.67 4.06 -12.96
C PRO A 331 -17.28 4.69 -12.95
N GLU A 332 -16.26 4.01 -12.42
CA GLU A 332 -14.86 4.44 -12.53
C GLU A 332 -14.39 4.50 -14.00
N ALA A 333 -14.79 3.51 -14.81
CA ALA A 333 -14.49 3.51 -16.25
C ALA A 333 -15.30 4.58 -17.00
N MET A 334 -16.54 4.82 -16.58
CA MET A 334 -17.37 5.91 -17.11
C MET A 334 -16.78 7.28 -16.78
N ASP A 335 -16.25 7.48 -15.56
CA ASP A 335 -15.59 8.71 -15.15
C ASP A 335 -14.29 8.92 -15.93
N ALA A 336 -13.47 7.88 -16.09
CA ALA A 336 -12.26 7.95 -16.90
C ALA A 336 -12.59 8.28 -18.38
N LEU A 337 -13.60 7.62 -18.95
CA LEU A 337 -14.07 7.90 -20.31
C LEU A 337 -14.63 9.33 -20.44
N ALA A 338 -15.37 9.80 -19.44
CA ALA A 338 -15.86 11.18 -19.39
C ALA A 338 -14.70 12.19 -19.36
N MET A 339 -13.61 11.87 -18.65
CA MET A 339 -12.40 12.69 -18.64
C MET A 339 -11.70 12.68 -20.00
N MET A 340 -11.59 11.53 -20.66
CA MET A 340 -11.03 11.41 -22.01
C MET A 340 -11.82 12.26 -23.01
N HIS A 341 -13.15 12.15 -23.03
CA HIS A 341 -14.01 12.98 -23.88
C HIS A 341 -13.84 14.48 -23.58
N ARG A 342 -13.76 14.87 -22.30
CA ARG A 342 -13.52 16.26 -21.89
C ARG A 342 -12.20 16.78 -22.44
N PHE A 343 -11.14 15.98 -22.35
CA PHE A 343 -9.82 16.31 -22.86
C PHE A 343 -9.80 16.45 -24.39
N SER A 344 -10.55 15.60 -25.11
CA SER A 344 -10.75 15.68 -26.56
C SER A 344 -11.70 16.81 -27.01
N GLY A 345 -12.27 17.57 -26.08
CA GLY A 345 -13.21 18.67 -26.37
C GLY A 345 -14.66 18.24 -26.60
N ASP A 346 -14.99 16.96 -26.45
CA ASP A 346 -16.36 16.44 -26.56
C ASP A 346 -17.10 16.55 -25.22
N ARG A 347 -17.52 17.77 -24.91
CA ARG A 347 -18.26 18.05 -23.67
C ARG A 347 -19.58 17.29 -23.57
N ALA A 348 -20.24 17.02 -24.69
CA ALA A 348 -21.54 16.35 -24.68
C ALA A 348 -21.42 14.91 -24.23
N GLN A 349 -20.47 14.16 -24.79
CA GLN A 349 -20.20 12.78 -24.35
C GLN A 349 -19.62 12.73 -22.93
N SER A 350 -18.75 13.68 -22.59
CA SER A 350 -18.23 13.79 -21.22
C SER A 350 -19.35 13.87 -20.18
N LEU A 351 -20.33 14.74 -20.37
CA LEU A 351 -21.46 14.88 -19.46
C LEU A 351 -22.35 13.62 -19.44
N GLN A 352 -22.61 13.01 -20.58
CA GLN A 352 -23.44 11.80 -20.64
C GLN A 352 -22.84 10.64 -19.83
N TRP A 353 -21.53 10.42 -19.92
CA TRP A 353 -20.85 9.38 -19.16
C TRP A 353 -20.74 9.73 -17.67
N ALA A 354 -20.43 10.98 -17.35
CA ALA A 354 -20.40 11.45 -15.96
C ALA A 354 -21.77 11.31 -15.29
N ASP A 355 -22.88 11.67 -15.95
CA ASP A 355 -24.23 11.54 -15.38
C ASP A 355 -24.59 10.07 -15.08
N ARG A 356 -24.17 9.15 -15.96
CA ARG A 356 -24.34 7.70 -15.73
C ARG A 356 -23.53 7.24 -14.52
N ALA A 357 -22.26 7.66 -14.42
CA ALA A 357 -21.42 7.35 -13.27
C ALA A 357 -22.03 7.89 -11.96
N ALA A 358 -22.50 9.15 -11.97
CA ALA A 358 -23.12 9.82 -10.82
C ALA A 358 -24.31 9.04 -10.25
N ALA A 359 -25.17 8.49 -11.11
CA ALA A 359 -26.31 7.68 -10.71
C ALA A 359 -25.88 6.41 -9.96
N ILE A 360 -24.85 5.72 -10.48
CA ILE A 360 -24.29 4.52 -9.87
C ILE A 360 -23.58 4.87 -8.55
N TRP A 361 -22.81 5.95 -8.49
CA TRP A 361 -22.20 6.42 -7.25
C TRP A 361 -23.22 6.73 -6.16
N GLY A 362 -24.33 7.38 -6.53
CA GLY A 362 -25.45 7.60 -5.63
C GLY A 362 -26.04 6.30 -5.07
N GLN A 363 -26.13 5.24 -5.89
CA GLN A 363 -26.54 3.91 -5.43
C GLN A 363 -25.51 3.28 -4.50
N ARG A 364 -24.23 3.26 -4.89
CA ARG A 364 -23.14 2.65 -4.11
C ARG A 364 -22.98 3.31 -2.74
N LEU A 365 -23.13 4.63 -2.65
CA LEU A 365 -23.13 5.36 -1.37
C LEU A 365 -24.26 4.93 -0.42
N ARG A 366 -25.41 4.49 -0.93
CA ARG A 366 -26.50 3.95 -0.10
C ARG A 366 -26.24 2.50 0.33
N GLN A 367 -25.50 1.73 -0.46
CA GLN A 367 -25.24 0.32 -0.22
C GLN A 367 -24.03 0.11 0.71
N ALA A 368 -22.93 0.82 0.46
CA ALA A 368 -21.68 0.72 1.22
C ALA A 368 -20.95 2.07 1.20
N PRO A 369 -21.34 3.02 2.06
CA PRO A 369 -20.82 4.39 2.02
C PRO A 369 -19.29 4.46 2.21
N LEU A 370 -18.73 3.67 3.13
CA LEU A 370 -17.30 3.67 3.41
C LEU A 370 -16.45 3.18 2.23
N ALA A 371 -16.97 2.24 1.44
CA ALA A 371 -16.33 1.74 0.23
C ALA A 371 -16.44 2.73 -0.94
N ALA A 372 -17.57 3.44 -1.06
CA ALA A 372 -17.86 4.28 -2.21
C ALA A 372 -17.41 5.74 -2.07
N GLN A 373 -17.29 6.28 -0.85
CA GLN A 373 -17.15 7.72 -0.61
C GLN A 373 -15.92 8.37 -1.23
N ALA A 374 -14.79 7.65 -1.33
CA ALA A 374 -13.58 8.20 -1.93
C ALA A 374 -13.76 8.40 -3.44
N HIS A 375 -14.21 7.37 -4.14
CA HIS A 375 -14.48 7.43 -5.57
C HIS A 375 -15.63 8.39 -5.91
N ALA A 376 -16.68 8.43 -5.09
CA ALA A 376 -17.73 9.41 -5.25
C ALA A 376 -17.21 10.85 -5.05
N ALA A 377 -16.23 11.08 -4.16
CA ALA A 377 -15.60 12.39 -4.03
C ALA A 377 -14.73 12.73 -5.25
N GLU A 378 -14.00 11.77 -5.81
CA GLU A 378 -13.23 11.93 -7.05
C GLU A 378 -14.14 12.33 -8.23
N HIS A 379 -15.27 11.64 -8.37
CA HIS A 379 -16.32 11.98 -9.33
C HIS A 379 -16.82 13.41 -9.16
N GLU A 380 -17.24 13.79 -7.95
CA GLU A 380 -17.77 15.13 -7.67
C GLU A 380 -16.70 16.23 -7.87
N LEU A 381 -15.43 15.93 -7.61
CA LEU A 381 -14.32 16.85 -7.91
C LEU A 381 -14.15 17.09 -9.41
N ALA A 382 -14.30 16.04 -10.22
CA ALA A 382 -14.06 16.11 -11.65
C ALA A 382 -15.26 16.69 -12.41
N PHE A 383 -16.48 16.28 -12.05
CA PHE A 383 -17.69 16.49 -12.86
C PHE A 383 -18.85 17.12 -12.09
N GLY A 384 -18.82 17.09 -10.76
CA GLY A 384 -19.96 17.46 -9.91
C GLY A 384 -19.76 18.77 -9.14
N ASP A 385 -20.27 18.77 -7.90
CA ASP A 385 -20.22 19.93 -7.00
C ASP A 385 -18.99 19.85 -6.07
N PRO A 386 -18.06 20.83 -6.14
CA PRO A 386 -16.92 20.90 -5.23
C PRO A 386 -17.30 20.84 -3.75
N ALA A 387 -18.44 21.41 -3.34
CA ALA A 387 -18.88 21.39 -1.95
C ALA A 387 -19.28 19.97 -1.50
N ARG A 388 -19.97 19.23 -2.38
CA ARG A 388 -20.30 17.81 -2.15
C ARG A 388 -19.05 16.96 -2.11
N ALA A 389 -18.10 17.21 -3.02
CA ALA A 389 -16.81 16.54 -3.04
C ALA A 389 -16.04 16.74 -1.72
N LEU A 390 -16.03 17.96 -1.17
CA LEU A 390 -15.42 18.26 0.13
C LEU A 390 -16.13 17.55 1.30
N ALA A 391 -17.45 17.41 1.26
CA ALA A 391 -18.19 16.68 2.28
C ALA A 391 -17.83 15.19 2.27
N LEU A 392 -17.78 14.57 1.08
CA LEU A 392 -17.40 13.16 0.92
C LEU A 392 -15.93 12.91 1.27
N ALA A 393 -15.01 13.77 0.82
CA ALA A 393 -13.59 13.67 1.16
C ALA A 393 -13.33 13.80 2.67
N ARG A 394 -14.09 14.65 3.37
CA ARG A 394 -14.06 14.74 4.84
C ARG A 394 -14.57 13.47 5.50
N ALA A 395 -15.66 12.89 5.02
CA ALA A 395 -16.17 11.62 5.53
C ALA A 395 -15.16 10.48 5.32
N ASN A 396 -14.49 10.45 4.16
CA ASN A 396 -13.38 9.54 3.91
C ASN A 396 -12.22 9.74 4.88
N LEU A 397 -11.77 10.99 5.07
CA LEU A 397 -10.63 11.30 5.94
C LEU A 397 -10.90 10.98 7.42
N ALA A 398 -12.17 11.03 7.85
CA ALA A 398 -12.57 10.67 9.21
C ALA A 398 -12.31 9.18 9.51
N VAL A 399 -12.29 8.33 8.50
CA VAL A 399 -12.02 6.89 8.63
C VAL A 399 -10.59 6.55 8.23
N ARG A 400 -10.14 7.00 7.06
CA ARG A 400 -8.80 6.74 6.52
C ARG A 400 -7.98 8.02 6.51
N GLN A 401 -6.85 8.02 7.19
CA GLN A 401 -5.97 9.18 7.37
C GLN A 401 -4.64 9.04 6.62
N ASP A 402 -4.56 8.06 5.71
CA ASP A 402 -3.44 7.85 4.81
C ASP A 402 -3.22 8.99 3.82
N GLY A 403 -2.10 8.95 3.10
CA GLY A 403 -1.72 10.02 2.18
C GLY A 403 -2.67 10.17 1.00
N ALA A 404 -3.24 9.08 0.50
CA ALA A 404 -4.26 9.14 -0.55
C ALA A 404 -5.53 9.87 -0.08
N SER A 405 -6.02 9.57 1.12
CA SER A 405 -7.19 10.25 1.69
C SER A 405 -6.93 11.73 1.97
N ARG A 406 -5.72 12.06 2.41
CA ARG A 406 -5.30 13.46 2.61
C ARG A 406 -5.13 14.22 1.30
N LEU A 407 -4.61 13.57 0.25
CA LEU A 407 -4.54 14.15 -1.09
C LEU A 407 -5.94 14.46 -1.63
N LEU A 408 -6.87 13.51 -1.52
CA LEU A 408 -8.27 13.70 -1.93
C LEU A 408 -8.92 14.86 -1.17
N MET A 409 -8.76 14.92 0.16
CA MET A 409 -9.24 16.05 0.97
C MET A 409 -8.60 17.38 0.56
N ALA A 410 -7.29 17.38 0.29
CA ALA A 410 -6.58 18.59 -0.13
C ALA A 410 -7.07 19.10 -1.49
N ASN A 411 -7.27 18.21 -2.47
CA ASN A 411 -7.84 18.57 -3.77
C ASN A 411 -9.25 19.14 -3.62
N ALA A 412 -10.07 18.55 -2.77
CA ALA A 412 -11.39 19.10 -2.46
C ALA A 412 -11.34 20.46 -1.76
N LEU A 413 -10.39 20.66 -0.83
CA LEU A 413 -10.16 21.96 -0.20
C LEU A 413 -9.69 23.01 -1.21
N ILE A 414 -8.81 22.66 -2.15
CA ILE A 414 -8.36 23.55 -3.24
C ILE A 414 -9.56 23.97 -4.10
N ALA A 415 -10.40 23.01 -4.52
CA ALA A 415 -11.60 23.28 -5.32
C ALA A 415 -12.61 24.20 -4.59
N ASN A 416 -12.55 24.26 -3.26
CA ASN A 416 -13.38 25.13 -2.42
C ASN A 416 -12.65 26.41 -1.94
N GLY A 417 -11.51 26.77 -2.52
CA GLY A 417 -10.76 27.98 -2.17
C GLY A 417 -10.06 27.95 -0.81
N ARG A 418 -9.94 26.77 -0.17
CA ARG A 418 -9.38 26.59 1.18
C ARG A 418 -7.92 26.17 1.16
N TYR A 419 -7.07 26.95 0.50
CA TYR A 419 -5.68 26.58 0.18
C TYR A 419 -4.80 26.34 1.42
N ALA A 420 -4.91 27.17 2.45
CA ALA A 420 -4.14 26.99 3.69
C ALA A 420 -4.48 25.69 4.41
N HIS A 421 -5.72 25.22 4.31
CA HIS A 421 -6.15 23.95 4.90
C HIS A 421 -5.63 22.79 4.06
N ALA A 422 -5.70 22.89 2.73
CA ALA A 422 -5.16 21.88 1.82
C ALA A 422 -3.66 21.63 2.08
N ARG A 423 -2.88 22.71 2.22
CA ARG A 423 -1.45 22.61 2.55
C ARG A 423 -1.18 21.85 3.84
N ARG A 424 -2.00 22.03 4.88
CA ARG A 424 -1.84 21.31 6.15
C ARG A 424 -2.09 19.82 5.99
N GLU A 425 -3.14 19.44 5.28
CA GLU A 425 -3.43 18.01 5.04
C GLU A 425 -2.32 17.32 4.26
N LEU A 426 -1.79 17.97 3.23
CA LEU A 426 -0.68 17.45 2.44
C LEU A 426 0.61 17.34 3.27
N GLN A 427 0.88 18.34 4.13
CA GLN A 427 2.03 18.31 5.03
C GLN A 427 1.93 17.16 6.04
N LEU A 428 0.75 16.90 6.62
CA LEU A 428 0.56 15.78 7.54
C LEU A 428 0.87 14.42 6.90
N ALA A 429 0.50 14.23 5.63
CA ALA A 429 0.86 13.03 4.89
C ALA A 429 2.38 12.94 4.63
N VAL A 430 3.03 14.05 4.27
CA VAL A 430 4.49 14.09 4.08
C VAL A 430 5.23 13.85 5.40
N ASP A 431 4.77 14.41 6.51
CA ASP A 431 5.37 14.19 7.83
C ASP A 431 5.23 12.74 8.28
N ALA A 432 4.11 12.08 7.92
CA ALA A 432 3.87 10.66 8.14
C ALA A 432 4.70 9.73 7.23
N GLY A 433 5.49 10.29 6.30
CA GLY A 433 6.38 9.54 5.41
C GLY A 433 5.82 9.24 4.02
N TRP A 434 4.62 9.74 3.67
CA TRP A 434 4.05 9.57 2.34
C TRP A 434 4.83 10.37 1.29
N ARG A 435 5.19 9.73 0.17
CA ARG A 435 5.92 10.37 -0.94
C ARG A 435 5.30 9.93 -2.27
N SER A 436 4.65 10.85 -2.98
CA SER A 436 4.16 10.61 -4.34
C SER A 436 4.24 11.90 -5.16
N ALA A 437 4.31 11.82 -6.49
CA ALA A 437 4.30 13.03 -7.32
C ALA A 437 3.00 13.85 -7.17
N PRO A 438 1.80 13.22 -7.13
CA PRO A 438 0.53 13.94 -6.94
C PRO A 438 0.47 14.76 -5.64
N ILE A 439 1.02 14.26 -4.53
CA ILE A 439 0.99 15.01 -3.27
C ILE A 439 1.78 16.32 -3.37
N TYR A 440 2.95 16.27 -4.00
CA TYR A 440 3.79 17.45 -4.18
C TYR A 440 3.24 18.39 -5.25
N ALA A 441 2.60 17.85 -6.30
CA ALA A 441 1.91 18.66 -7.29
C ALA A 441 0.75 19.45 -6.65
N ALA A 442 -0.07 18.80 -5.81
CA ALA A 442 -1.13 19.46 -5.06
C ALA A 442 -0.58 20.49 -4.04
N MET A 443 0.57 20.20 -3.40
CA MET A 443 1.24 21.17 -2.52
C MET A 443 1.69 22.40 -3.31
N SER A 444 2.27 22.20 -4.49
CA SER A 444 2.69 23.27 -5.39
C SER A 444 1.50 24.15 -5.80
N GLN A 445 0.40 23.53 -6.22
CA GLN A 445 -0.83 24.23 -6.59
C GLN A 445 -1.41 25.02 -5.42
N ALA A 446 -1.55 24.40 -4.24
CA ALA A 446 -2.11 25.06 -3.06
C ALA A 446 -1.23 26.21 -2.57
N ALA A 447 0.10 26.08 -2.64
CA ALA A 447 1.03 27.17 -2.31
C ALA A 447 0.93 28.33 -3.30
N ALA A 448 0.88 28.05 -4.60
CA ALA A 448 0.73 29.08 -5.63
C ALA A 448 -0.58 29.86 -5.47
N LEU A 449 -1.70 29.16 -5.25
CA LEU A 449 -3.01 29.77 -5.01
C LEU A 449 -3.08 30.57 -3.70
N ALA A 450 -2.23 30.23 -2.72
CA ALA A 450 -2.07 30.99 -1.49
C ALA A 450 -1.07 32.16 -1.59
N GLY A 451 -0.45 32.39 -2.76
CA GLY A 451 0.56 33.44 -2.97
C GLY A 451 1.97 33.11 -2.47
N ASP A 452 2.23 31.87 -2.05
CA ASP A 452 3.54 31.40 -1.59
C ASP A 452 4.34 30.83 -2.76
N LYS A 453 5.09 31.71 -3.44
CA LYS A 453 5.85 31.36 -4.65
C LYS A 453 7.00 30.41 -4.37
N ASP A 454 7.72 30.61 -3.27
CA ASP A 454 8.89 29.79 -2.92
C ASP A 454 8.46 28.37 -2.52
N GLY A 455 7.40 28.27 -1.71
CA GLY A 455 6.79 26.99 -1.37
C GLY A 455 6.25 26.26 -2.61
N ALA A 456 5.65 26.99 -3.55
CA ALA A 456 5.17 26.41 -4.80
C ALA A 456 6.30 25.84 -5.66
N ALA A 457 7.41 26.58 -5.80
CA ALA A 457 8.58 26.16 -6.57
C ALA A 457 9.26 24.93 -5.96
N ASN A 458 9.46 24.91 -4.63
CA ASN A 458 10.04 23.77 -3.93
C ASN A 458 9.19 22.51 -4.09
N ALA A 459 7.86 22.62 -3.87
CA ALA A 459 6.96 21.49 -4.04
C ALA A 459 6.92 21.00 -5.50
N ARG A 460 6.98 21.91 -6.48
CA ARG A 460 7.07 21.56 -7.91
C ARG A 460 8.32 20.72 -8.21
N GLU A 461 9.47 21.14 -7.71
CA GLU A 461 10.73 20.42 -7.90
C GLU A 461 10.65 18.99 -7.34
N ARG A 462 10.09 18.84 -6.14
CA ARG A 462 9.89 17.51 -5.51
C ARG A 462 8.93 16.62 -6.29
N ALA A 463 7.88 17.18 -6.89
CA ALA A 463 6.97 16.44 -7.74
C ALA A 463 7.67 15.93 -9.01
N LEU A 464 8.40 16.83 -9.70
CA LEU A 464 9.14 16.51 -10.93
C LEU A 464 10.28 15.50 -10.70
N ALA A 465 10.90 15.52 -9.52
CA ALA A 465 11.91 14.54 -9.14
C ALA A 465 11.36 13.11 -9.04
N ILE A 466 10.06 12.94 -8.77
CA ILE A 466 9.40 11.62 -8.73
C ILE A 466 8.83 11.26 -10.10
N ASN A 467 8.11 12.18 -10.73
CA ASN A 467 7.50 11.97 -12.04
C ASN A 467 7.70 13.24 -12.89
N PRO A 468 8.62 13.22 -13.87
CA PRO A 468 8.90 14.36 -14.73
C PRO A 468 7.70 14.85 -15.55
N ALA A 469 6.71 13.98 -15.78
CA ALA A 469 5.52 14.27 -16.57
C ALA A 469 4.34 14.74 -15.71
N ILE A 470 4.44 14.82 -14.38
CA ILE A 470 3.28 15.08 -13.47
C ILE A 470 2.50 16.38 -13.75
N PHE A 471 3.12 17.36 -14.40
CA PHE A 471 2.46 18.62 -14.78
C PHE A 471 2.07 18.69 -16.25
N ASN A 472 2.24 17.60 -17.00
CA ASN A 472 1.74 17.50 -18.36
C ASN A 472 0.21 17.47 -18.33
N PRO A 473 -0.49 18.16 -19.25
CA PRO A 473 -1.95 18.14 -19.31
C PRO A 473 -2.54 16.73 -19.37
N GLU A 474 -1.87 15.83 -20.08
CA GLU A 474 -2.27 14.43 -20.29
C GLU A 474 -2.33 13.65 -18.98
N THR A 475 -1.57 14.03 -17.94
CA THR A 475 -1.63 13.35 -16.64
C THR A 475 -3.00 13.44 -15.97
N ALA A 476 -3.86 14.39 -16.38
CA ALA A 476 -5.25 14.43 -15.96
C ALA A 476 -6.09 13.22 -16.45
N LEU A 477 -5.60 12.48 -17.44
CA LEU A 477 -6.21 11.24 -17.94
C LEU A 477 -5.95 10.05 -17.00
N ALA A 478 -5.00 10.17 -16.07
CA ALA A 478 -4.68 9.12 -15.12
C ALA A 478 -5.74 9.05 -14.00
N TRP A 479 -6.75 8.20 -14.19
CA TRP A 479 -7.86 8.00 -13.26
C TRP A 479 -7.64 6.81 -12.32
N PHE A 480 -7.02 5.73 -12.80
CA PHE A 480 -6.80 4.52 -11.99
C PHE A 480 -5.43 4.50 -11.30
N SER A 481 -4.51 5.36 -11.74
CA SER A 481 -3.09 5.31 -11.34
C SER A 481 -2.61 6.54 -10.54
N HIS A 482 -3.50 7.37 -10.00
CA HIS A 482 -3.15 8.67 -9.39
C HIS A 482 -2.65 8.62 -7.93
N GLY A 483 -2.24 7.44 -7.42
CA GLY A 483 -1.89 7.20 -6.01
C GLY A 483 -0.40 7.15 -5.71
#